data_AF-A0A921F4G8-F1
#
_entry.id   AF-A0A921F4G8-F1
#
_cell.length_a   1.000
_cell.length_b   1.000
_cell.length_c   1.000
_cell.angle_alpha   90.00
_cell.angle_beta   90.00
_cell.angle_gamma   90.00
#
_symmetry.space_group_name_H-M   'P 1'
#
loop_
_entity.id
_entity.type
_entity.pdbx_description
1 polymer ?
#
loop_
_entity_poly.entity_id
_entity_poly.type
_entity_poly.pdbx_seq_one_letter_code
_entity_poly.pdbx_strand_id
1 'polypeptide(L)'
;MASLFSRTKRTHKSAETNPADNSRTLRPYPAANEHPAPAAVADKRTYEGRPLDRPGEDIEDQGLAFDVATLLGRRKFLGALGLGAGAVALAACSPGSSGSSASASSSSASATGVADTTYTEIPTETAGPYPGDGSNGPDVLDMTGVERSDIRSSIGGGATAEGVHITLELNIIDIAGGNVPFTGAAVYVWHCDAEGNYSMYGDGIEDETYLRGVQIAGDDGVVRFTSIMPGC
;
A
#
# COMPACT_ATOMS: atom_id res chain seq x y z
N MET A 1 -8.53 73.80 -11.65
CA MET A 1 -8.66 73.97 -10.19
C MET A 1 -8.08 72.73 -9.54
N ALA A 2 -6.80 72.70 -9.15
CA ALA A 2 -6.24 73.19 -7.86
C ALA A 2 -6.93 72.52 -6.66
N SER A 3 -6.31 71.89 -5.65
CA SER A 3 -4.95 71.91 -5.04
C SER A 3 -4.93 70.73 -4.03
N LEU A 4 -3.95 69.83 -3.95
CA LEU A 4 -2.63 69.90 -3.26
C LEU A 4 -2.67 70.20 -1.73
N PHE A 5 -2.25 69.22 -0.91
CA PHE A 5 -1.32 69.30 0.25
C PHE A 5 -1.21 67.87 0.87
N SER A 6 -0.14 67.07 0.80
CA SER A 6 1.29 67.19 1.20
C SER A 6 1.54 67.24 2.71
N ARG A 7 2.08 66.15 3.30
CA ARG A 7 3.20 66.25 4.26
C ARG A 7 3.96 64.93 4.45
N THR A 8 5.23 64.99 4.04
CA THR A 8 6.35 64.06 4.27
C THR A 8 6.81 64.04 5.73
N LYS A 9 7.27 62.89 6.22
CA LYS A 9 8.52 62.81 6.99
C LYS A 9 9.33 61.56 6.62
N ARG A 10 10.43 61.83 5.94
CA ARG A 10 11.58 60.99 5.61
C ARG A 10 12.61 61.17 6.73
N THR A 11 13.32 60.11 7.09
CA THR A 11 14.74 60.00 7.55
C THR A 11 14.86 58.72 8.42
N HIS A 12 15.92 57.93 8.45
CA HIS A 12 17.27 58.00 7.89
C HIS A 12 17.82 56.58 7.74
N LYS A 13 18.48 56.30 6.61
CA LYS A 13 19.44 55.23 6.40
C LYS A 13 20.76 55.65 7.07
N SER A 14 21.43 54.73 7.77
CA SER A 14 22.89 54.53 7.73
C SER A 14 23.29 53.31 8.55
N ALA A 15 24.14 52.50 7.93
CA ALA A 15 24.92 51.45 8.56
C ALA A 15 26.04 52.06 9.40
N GLU A 16 26.31 51.49 10.56
CA GLU A 16 27.55 51.71 11.31
C GLU A 16 28.02 50.37 11.87
N THR A 17 29.16 49.93 11.34
CA THR A 17 30.05 48.87 11.84
C THR A 17 30.73 49.31 13.13
N ASN A 18 30.77 48.45 14.15
CA ASN A 18 31.91 48.40 15.09
C ASN A 18 31.97 47.04 15.84
N PRO A 19 33.05 46.71 16.57
CA PRO A 19 34.06 45.76 16.14
C PRO A 19 34.17 44.57 17.11
N ALA A 20 35.00 43.59 16.73
CA ALA A 20 35.68 42.64 17.63
C ALA A 20 34.93 42.21 18.92
N ASP A 21 34.23 41.07 18.85
CA ASP A 21 34.11 40.18 20.01
C ASP A 21 34.46 38.75 19.59
N ASN A 22 35.76 38.47 19.71
CA ASN A 22 36.34 37.16 19.52
C ASN A 22 36.31 36.42 20.86
N SER A 23 35.16 35.85 21.24
CA SER A 23 35.06 35.02 22.44
C SER A 23 33.92 33.99 22.41
N ARG A 24 33.76 33.24 21.30
CA ARG A 24 33.01 31.97 21.35
C ARG A 24 33.91 30.85 21.82
N THR A 25 33.96 30.67 23.14
CA THR A 25 34.50 29.49 23.80
C THR A 25 33.77 28.25 23.25
N LEU A 26 34.47 27.43 22.48
CA LEU A 26 34.02 26.09 22.10
C LEU A 26 33.84 25.29 23.38
N ARG A 27 32.58 25.08 23.80
CA ARG A 27 32.26 24.06 24.81
C ARG A 27 32.49 22.69 24.15
N PRO A 28 33.35 21.83 24.71
CA PRO A 28 33.46 20.46 24.21
C PRO A 28 32.11 19.76 24.39
N TYR A 29 31.59 19.15 23.32
CA TYR A 29 30.51 18.19 23.46
C TYR A 29 31.01 17.04 24.35
N PRO A 30 30.23 16.58 25.35
CA PRO A 30 30.57 15.33 26.03
C PRO A 30 30.56 14.19 25.02
N ALA A 31 31.62 13.39 25.01
CA ALA A 31 31.72 12.20 24.18
C ALA A 31 30.51 11.28 24.45
N ALA A 32 29.83 10.84 23.39
CA ALA A 32 28.83 9.80 23.49
C ALA A 32 29.53 8.52 23.95
N ASN A 33 29.27 8.09 25.19
CA ASN A 33 29.61 6.73 25.60
C ASN A 33 28.71 5.80 24.80
N GLU A 34 29.31 5.06 23.87
CA GLU A 34 28.68 3.94 23.20
C GLU A 34 28.15 2.98 24.29
N HIS A 35 26.84 2.83 24.35
CA HIS A 35 26.21 1.77 25.11
C HIS A 35 26.71 0.44 24.51
N PRO A 36 27.44 -0.42 25.26
CA PRO A 36 27.74 -1.74 24.76
C PRO A 36 26.41 -2.48 24.55
N ALA A 37 26.23 -3.01 23.33
CA ALA A 37 25.15 -3.92 23.01
C ALA A 37 25.08 -5.02 24.09
N PRO A 38 23.91 -5.30 24.70
CA PRO A 38 23.82 -6.36 25.67
C PRO A 38 24.16 -7.68 24.98
N ALA A 39 25.23 -8.32 25.45
CA ALA A 39 25.59 -9.68 25.08
C ALA A 39 24.36 -10.58 25.26
N ALA A 40 23.93 -11.23 24.18
CA ALA A 40 22.79 -12.11 24.16
C ALA A 40 22.97 -13.26 25.17
N VAL A 41 22.36 -13.14 26.33
CA VAL A 41 22.04 -14.28 27.19
C VAL A 41 20.94 -15.02 26.46
N ALA A 42 21.27 -16.18 25.88
CA ALA A 42 20.31 -17.06 25.22
C ALA A 42 19.37 -17.68 26.27
N ASP A 43 18.47 -16.87 26.81
CA ASP A 43 17.32 -17.36 27.55
C ASP A 43 16.36 -18.00 26.54
N LYS A 44 16.00 -19.26 26.75
CA LYS A 44 15.22 -20.05 25.79
C LYS A 44 13.78 -19.58 25.82
N ARG A 45 13.49 -18.49 25.11
CA ARG A 45 12.13 -18.00 24.89
C ARG A 45 11.32 -19.09 24.20
N THR A 46 10.12 -19.36 24.71
CA THR A 46 9.19 -20.35 24.16
C THR A 46 7.85 -19.69 23.85
N TYR A 47 7.16 -20.14 22.81
CA TYR A 47 5.81 -19.72 22.45
C TYR A 47 4.90 -20.95 22.38
N GLU A 48 3.79 -20.95 23.12
CA GLU A 48 2.88 -22.10 23.25
C GLU A 48 3.58 -23.43 23.63
N GLY A 49 4.64 -23.34 24.45
CA GLY A 49 5.43 -24.50 24.87
C GLY A 49 6.43 -25.02 23.83
N ARG A 50 6.56 -24.37 22.66
CA ARG A 50 7.60 -24.66 21.67
C ARG A 50 8.77 -23.69 21.80
N PRO A 51 10.03 -24.15 21.71
CA PRO A 51 11.19 -23.26 21.66
C PRO A 51 11.14 -22.41 20.39
N LEU A 52 11.47 -21.12 20.52
CA LEU A 52 11.65 -20.24 19.37
C LEU A 52 12.94 -20.61 18.64
N ASP A 53 12.90 -20.60 17.31
CA ASP A 53 14.07 -20.88 16.46
C ASP A 53 15.13 -19.78 16.59
N ARG A 54 14.69 -18.53 16.85
CA ARG A 54 15.56 -17.39 17.14
C ARG A 54 15.15 -16.72 18.44
N PRO A 55 15.74 -17.11 19.58
CA PRO A 55 15.31 -16.64 20.91
C PRO A 55 15.60 -15.16 21.17
N GLY A 56 16.42 -14.51 20.34
CA GLY A 56 16.78 -13.09 20.46
C GLY A 56 15.89 -12.13 19.67
N GLU A 57 14.97 -12.66 18.87
CA GLU A 57 14.05 -11.87 18.03
C GLU A 57 12.63 -11.97 18.61
N ASP A 58 11.79 -10.97 18.35
CA ASP A 58 10.39 -11.02 18.74
C ASP A 58 9.62 -12.05 17.89
N ILE A 59 8.39 -12.38 18.32
CA ILE A 59 7.60 -13.47 17.70
C ILE A 59 7.33 -13.17 16.22
N GLU A 60 7.14 -11.88 15.89
CA GLU A 60 6.82 -11.41 14.54
C GLU A 60 8.03 -11.48 13.57
N ASP A 61 9.24 -11.61 14.11
CA ASP A 61 10.48 -11.65 13.33
C ASP A 61 11.02 -13.08 13.10
N GLN A 62 10.31 -14.11 13.60
CA GLN A 62 10.69 -15.52 13.40
C GLN A 62 10.59 -15.96 11.93
N GLY A 63 9.90 -15.17 11.10
CA GLY A 63 9.81 -15.33 9.64
C GLY A 63 8.80 -16.38 9.17
N LEU A 64 8.52 -16.37 7.87
CA LEU A 64 7.45 -17.14 7.20
C LEU A 64 7.46 -18.66 7.47
N ALA A 65 8.62 -19.25 7.78
CA ALA A 65 8.72 -20.67 8.09
C ALA A 65 8.01 -21.01 9.42
N PHE A 66 8.08 -20.12 10.40
CA PHE A 66 7.39 -20.26 11.69
C PHE A 66 5.86 -20.10 11.53
N ASP A 67 5.43 -19.17 10.68
CA ASP A 67 4.02 -18.94 10.38
C ASP A 67 3.38 -20.09 9.59
N VAL A 68 4.09 -20.65 8.61
CA VAL A 68 3.63 -21.81 7.84
C VAL A 68 3.50 -23.05 8.72
N ALA A 69 4.46 -23.29 9.63
CA ALA A 69 4.37 -24.39 10.58
C ALA A 69 3.18 -24.22 11.55
N THR A 70 2.91 -22.99 11.99
CA THR A 70 1.79 -22.65 12.87
C THR A 70 0.44 -22.84 12.18
N LEU A 71 0.29 -22.39 10.92
CA LEU A 71 -0.91 -22.57 10.11
C LEU A 71 -1.18 -24.05 9.77
N LEU A 72 -0.13 -24.84 9.49
CA LEU A 72 -0.24 -26.27 9.26
C LEU A 72 -0.68 -27.04 10.52
N GLY A 73 -0.31 -26.57 11.71
CA GLY A 73 -0.79 -27.11 12.99
C GLY A 73 -2.29 -26.90 13.20
N ARG A 74 -2.78 -25.67 12.93
CA ARG A 74 -4.21 -25.31 13.07
C ARG A 74 -5.09 -26.06 12.06
N ARG A 75 -4.62 -26.25 10.82
CA ARG A 75 -5.33 -27.01 9.78
C ARG A 75 -5.41 -28.51 10.09
N LYS A 76 -4.39 -29.08 10.75
CA LYS A 76 -4.41 -30.48 11.19
C LYS A 76 -5.35 -30.71 12.38
N PHE A 77 -5.52 -29.72 13.26
CA PHE A 77 -6.50 -29.78 14.35
C PHE A 77 -7.95 -29.78 13.83
N LEU A 78 -8.26 -28.97 12.81
CA LEU A 78 -9.59 -28.94 12.18
C LEU A 78 -9.90 -30.18 11.33
N GLY A 79 -8.88 -30.88 10.80
CA GLY A 79 -9.06 -32.14 10.09
C GLY A 79 -9.37 -33.34 11.00
N ALA A 80 -9.02 -33.27 12.29
CA ALA A 80 -9.25 -34.36 13.24
C ALA A 80 -10.70 -34.45 13.77
N LEU A 81 -11.53 -33.42 13.54
CA LEU A 81 -12.96 -33.42 13.86
C LEU A 81 -13.88 -33.77 12.66
N GLY A 82 -13.32 -33.95 11.47
CA GLY A 82 -14.07 -34.24 10.23
C GLY A 82 -14.12 -35.72 9.80
N LEU A 83 -13.69 -36.64 10.66
CA LEU A 83 -13.73 -38.09 10.41
C LEU A 83 -15.03 -38.69 10.96
N GLY A 84 -16.13 -38.53 10.21
CA GLY A 84 -17.41 -39.14 10.56
C GLY A 84 -18.42 -39.12 9.41
N ALA A 85 -18.69 -40.32 8.88
CA ALA A 85 -19.75 -40.69 7.93
C ALA A 85 -19.48 -40.46 6.43
N GLY A 86 -19.21 -41.56 5.72
CA GLY A 86 -19.23 -41.58 4.25
C GLY A 86 -18.62 -42.82 3.58
N ALA A 87 -18.75 -44.01 4.17
CA ALA A 87 -18.40 -45.26 3.51
C ALA A 87 -19.64 -45.87 2.86
N VAL A 88 -19.78 -45.77 1.53
CA VAL A 88 -20.60 -46.68 0.74
C VAL A 88 -19.85 -47.02 -0.55
N ALA A 89 -19.53 -48.29 -0.70
CA ALA A 89 -18.93 -48.89 -1.89
C ALA A 89 -19.99 -49.10 -2.97
N LEU A 90 -19.68 -48.73 -4.22
CA LEU A 90 -20.32 -49.28 -5.42
C LEU A 90 -19.23 -49.53 -6.47
N ALA A 91 -18.87 -50.81 -6.60
CA ALA A 91 -18.13 -51.36 -7.71
C ALA A 91 -19.09 -51.65 -8.89
N ALA A 92 -18.49 -51.85 -10.07
CA ALA A 92 -19.05 -52.39 -11.32
C ALA A 92 -19.65 -51.38 -12.31
N CYS A 93 -18.88 -51.08 -13.37
CA CYS A 93 -19.07 -51.71 -14.68
C CYS A 93 -18.00 -51.21 -15.67
N SER A 94 -17.16 -52.13 -16.15
CA SER A 94 -16.47 -52.04 -17.43
C SER A 94 -17.07 -53.13 -18.32
N PRO A 95 -17.32 -52.85 -19.61
CA PRO A 95 -16.44 -53.45 -20.62
C PRO A 95 -16.22 -52.61 -21.89
N GLY A 96 -15.15 -52.95 -22.62
CA GLY A 96 -15.20 -53.02 -24.09
C GLY A 96 -14.36 -52.02 -24.88
N SER A 97 -13.15 -52.41 -25.25
CA SER A 97 -12.35 -51.81 -26.32
C SER A 97 -12.99 -51.99 -27.69
N SER A 98 -13.03 -50.95 -28.52
CA SER A 98 -12.98 -51.02 -30.00
C SER A 98 -12.76 -49.64 -30.65
N GLY A 99 -11.60 -49.48 -31.28
CA GLY A 99 -11.39 -48.97 -32.64
C GLY A 99 -11.87 -47.56 -33.08
N SER A 100 -10.86 -46.71 -33.37
CA SER A 100 -10.85 -45.64 -34.40
C SER A 100 -11.68 -44.38 -34.08
N SER A 101 -11.25 -43.15 -34.35
CA SER A 101 -10.33 -42.61 -35.34
C SER A 101 -9.78 -41.25 -34.87
N ALA A 102 -8.52 -40.99 -35.18
CA ALA A 102 -7.83 -39.74 -34.92
C ALA A 102 -8.54 -38.54 -35.60
N SER A 103 -8.74 -37.47 -34.85
CA SER A 103 -8.93 -36.13 -35.39
C SER A 103 -7.93 -35.25 -34.66
N ALA A 104 -6.77 -35.05 -35.29
CA ALA A 104 -5.78 -34.09 -34.85
C ALA A 104 -6.31 -32.68 -35.18
N SER A 105 -6.98 -32.07 -34.21
CA SER A 105 -7.23 -30.63 -34.24
C SER A 105 -5.92 -29.94 -33.93
N SER A 106 -5.22 -29.49 -34.98
CA SER A 106 -4.10 -28.58 -34.86
C SER A 106 -4.61 -27.22 -34.40
N SER A 107 -4.72 -27.01 -33.09
CA SER A 107 -4.74 -25.67 -32.53
C SER A 107 -3.35 -25.08 -32.76
N SER A 108 -3.21 -24.23 -33.78
CA SER A 108 -2.09 -23.33 -33.90
C SER A 108 -2.11 -22.42 -32.67
N ALA A 109 -1.35 -22.79 -31.64
CA ALA A 109 -0.93 -21.85 -30.62
C ALA A 109 -0.04 -20.85 -31.35
N SER A 110 -0.64 -19.72 -31.74
CA SER A 110 0.11 -18.52 -32.09
C SER A 110 0.86 -18.12 -30.83
N ALA A 111 2.09 -18.61 -30.69
CA ALA A 111 3.06 -18.03 -29.78
C ALA A 111 3.35 -16.63 -30.33
N THR A 112 2.51 -15.67 -29.94
CA THR A 112 2.88 -14.26 -30.01
C THR A 112 4.17 -14.17 -29.22
N GLY A 113 5.29 -13.99 -29.91
CA GLY A 113 6.57 -13.75 -29.28
C GLY A 113 6.39 -12.57 -28.34
N VAL A 114 6.36 -12.86 -27.05
CA VAL A 114 6.43 -11.83 -26.02
C VAL A 114 7.79 -11.20 -26.26
N ALA A 115 7.79 -9.96 -26.73
CA ALA A 115 8.98 -9.15 -26.63
C ALA A 115 9.38 -9.21 -25.14
N ASP A 116 10.54 -9.78 -24.86
CA ASP A 116 11.11 -9.86 -23.51
C ASP A 116 11.30 -8.43 -23.02
N THR A 117 10.23 -7.90 -22.43
CA THR A 117 10.16 -6.56 -21.91
C THR A 117 10.65 -6.72 -20.49
N THR A 118 11.88 -6.30 -20.24
CA THR A 118 12.46 -6.37 -18.91
C THR A 118 11.80 -5.30 -18.05
N TYR A 119 10.88 -5.72 -17.18
CA TYR A 119 10.31 -4.85 -16.15
C TYR A 119 11.28 -4.74 -14.97
N THR A 120 11.31 -3.58 -14.35
CA THR A 120 11.95 -3.35 -13.05
C THR A 120 10.88 -3.00 -12.03
N GLU A 121 11.15 -3.28 -10.76
CA GLU A 121 10.28 -2.87 -9.67
C GLU A 121 10.07 -1.34 -9.68
N ILE A 122 8.84 -0.92 -9.39
CA ILE A 122 8.50 0.50 -9.24
C ILE A 122 9.22 1.07 -8.00
N PRO A 123 9.77 2.30 -8.05
CA PRO A 123 10.33 2.92 -6.86
C PRO A 123 9.27 3.03 -5.75
N THR A 124 9.69 2.82 -4.51
CA THR A 124 8.82 3.03 -3.36
C THR A 124 8.87 4.49 -2.93
N GLU A 125 7.72 5.00 -2.50
CA GLU A 125 7.58 6.35 -1.96
C GLU A 125 7.02 6.28 -0.53
N THR A 126 7.24 7.32 0.26
CA THR A 126 6.59 7.43 1.56
C THR A 126 5.11 7.72 1.38
N ALA A 127 4.22 7.03 2.11
CA ALA A 127 2.77 7.24 2.03
C ALA A 127 2.33 8.68 2.36
N GLY A 128 3.17 9.44 3.07
CA GLY A 128 2.83 10.77 3.54
C GLY A 128 1.81 10.73 4.69
N PRO A 129 1.36 11.90 5.17
CA PRO A 129 0.56 11.99 6.39
C PRO A 129 -0.96 11.80 6.18
N TYR A 130 -1.45 11.72 4.94
CA TYR A 130 -2.89 11.75 4.64
C TYR A 130 -3.51 10.48 4.00
N PRO A 131 -2.98 9.26 4.21
CA PRO A 131 -3.69 8.06 3.76
C PRO A 131 -4.96 7.85 4.60
N GLY A 132 -6.00 7.29 3.99
CA GLY A 132 -7.24 6.94 4.69
C GLY A 132 -7.28 5.45 5.03
N ASP A 133 -6.17 4.86 5.44
CA ASP A 133 -6.01 3.41 5.65
C ASP A 133 -5.85 3.03 7.14
N GLY A 134 -6.22 3.94 8.04
CA GLY A 134 -6.10 3.77 9.49
C GLY A 134 -4.70 4.04 10.05
N SER A 135 -3.66 4.12 9.22
CA SER A 135 -2.27 4.32 9.69
C SER A 135 -2.04 5.66 10.41
N ASN A 136 -2.87 6.67 10.11
CA ASN A 136 -2.82 8.01 10.71
C ASN A 136 -4.15 8.44 11.36
N GLY A 137 -5.03 7.49 11.67
CA GLY A 137 -6.31 7.72 12.35
C GLY A 137 -7.54 7.47 11.46
N PRO A 138 -7.78 8.28 10.42
CA PRO A 138 -8.88 8.04 9.49
C PRO A 138 -8.73 6.74 8.69
N ASP A 139 -9.83 5.99 8.56
CA ASP A 139 -9.90 4.74 7.80
C ASP A 139 -11.16 4.69 6.91
N VAL A 140 -10.96 4.75 5.60
CA VAL A 140 -12.00 4.62 4.58
C VAL A 140 -12.09 3.19 4.03
N LEU A 141 -11.09 2.34 4.30
CA LEU A 141 -11.01 0.99 3.73
C LEU A 141 -12.05 0.04 4.34
N ASP A 142 -12.48 0.32 5.57
CA ASP A 142 -13.57 -0.40 6.23
C ASP A 142 -14.97 0.04 5.76
N MET A 143 -15.07 1.10 4.93
CA MET A 143 -16.36 1.61 4.47
C MET A 143 -16.91 0.81 3.28
N THR A 144 -18.18 0.45 3.37
CA THR A 144 -18.89 -0.14 2.23
C THR A 144 -18.95 0.86 1.08
N GLY A 145 -18.52 0.44 -0.11
CA GLY A 145 -18.49 1.28 -1.30
C GLY A 145 -17.14 1.95 -1.56
N VAL A 146 -16.09 1.66 -0.79
CA VAL A 146 -14.72 2.11 -1.08
C VAL A 146 -14.13 1.45 -2.32
N GLU A 147 -14.58 0.23 -2.67
CA GLU A 147 -14.27 -0.40 -3.94
C GLU A 147 -15.12 0.23 -5.06
N ARG A 148 -14.51 1.12 -5.85
CA ARG A 148 -15.22 1.96 -6.84
C ARG A 148 -14.26 2.54 -7.87
N SER A 149 -14.76 2.73 -9.09
CA SER A 149 -14.00 3.33 -10.18
C SER A 149 -14.09 4.86 -10.22
N ASP A 150 -15.26 5.46 -10.06
CA ASP A 150 -15.40 6.92 -9.96
C ASP A 150 -15.20 7.34 -8.50
N ILE A 151 -14.10 8.03 -8.19
CA ILE A 151 -13.74 8.44 -6.83
C ILE A 151 -14.12 9.90 -6.52
N ARG A 152 -14.75 10.65 -7.44
CA ARG A 152 -14.92 12.10 -7.27
C ARG A 152 -15.90 12.52 -6.17
N SER A 153 -16.89 11.68 -5.83
CA SER A 153 -17.89 11.97 -4.80
C SER A 153 -17.61 11.24 -3.48
N SER A 154 -18.13 11.72 -2.36
CA SER A 154 -18.08 10.99 -1.09
C SER A 154 -18.95 9.72 -1.11
N ILE A 155 -18.50 8.70 -0.40
CA ILE A 155 -19.18 7.42 -0.23
C ILE A 155 -20.47 7.65 0.58
N GLY A 156 -21.58 7.05 0.14
CA GLY A 156 -22.86 7.17 0.85
C GLY A 156 -23.60 8.50 0.64
N GLY A 157 -23.07 9.39 -0.21
CA GLY A 157 -23.55 10.75 -0.39
C GLY A 157 -22.63 11.78 0.29
N GLY A 158 -22.84 13.06 0.04
CA GLY A 158 -21.98 14.14 0.54
C GLY A 158 -21.47 15.02 -0.60
N ALA A 159 -20.29 15.61 -0.41
CA ALA A 159 -19.67 16.47 -1.39
C ALA A 159 -19.15 15.69 -2.62
N THR A 160 -18.97 16.42 -3.73
CA THR A 160 -18.21 15.96 -4.88
C THR A 160 -17.08 16.94 -5.12
N ALA A 161 -15.87 16.43 -5.25
CA ALA A 161 -14.70 17.25 -5.51
C ALA A 161 -14.79 17.88 -6.90
N GLU A 162 -14.73 19.21 -6.94
CA GLU A 162 -14.73 19.98 -8.17
C GLU A 162 -13.31 20.04 -8.76
N GLY A 163 -13.21 19.95 -10.09
CA GLY A 163 -11.91 20.03 -10.77
C GLY A 163 -11.94 19.52 -12.20
N VAL A 164 -10.76 19.54 -12.83
CA VAL A 164 -10.58 19.01 -14.19
C VAL A 164 -10.59 17.49 -14.13
N HIS A 165 -11.52 16.85 -14.82
CA HIS A 165 -11.63 15.38 -14.80
C HIS A 165 -10.43 14.71 -15.47
N ILE A 166 -9.98 13.62 -14.85
CA ILE A 166 -8.96 12.74 -15.38
C ILE A 166 -9.42 11.29 -15.29
N THR A 167 -8.78 10.44 -16.08
CA THR A 167 -8.86 8.99 -15.95
C THR A 167 -7.47 8.48 -15.63
N LEU A 168 -7.32 7.86 -14.46
CA LEU A 168 -6.08 7.23 -14.02
C LEU A 168 -6.16 5.74 -14.35
N GLU A 169 -5.37 5.29 -15.31
CA GLU A 169 -5.26 3.87 -15.69
C GLU A 169 -3.89 3.36 -15.25
N LEU A 170 -3.87 2.28 -14.47
CA LEU A 170 -2.64 1.63 -14.02
C LEU A 170 -2.61 0.20 -14.53
N ASN A 171 -1.49 -0.18 -15.15
CA ASN A 171 -1.19 -1.56 -15.53
C ASN A 171 -0.31 -2.17 -14.45
N ILE A 172 -0.85 -3.11 -13.69
CA ILE A 172 -0.18 -3.78 -12.59
C ILE A 172 0.42 -5.09 -13.12
N ILE A 173 1.74 -5.19 -13.05
CA ILE A 173 2.51 -6.33 -13.57
C ILE A 173 3.18 -7.07 -12.41
N ASP A 174 3.02 -8.38 -12.38
CA ASP A 174 3.71 -9.27 -11.45
C ASP A 174 5.06 -9.68 -12.04
N ILE A 175 6.11 -8.96 -11.64
CA ILE A 175 7.49 -9.24 -12.05
C ILE A 175 8.04 -10.53 -11.41
N ALA A 176 7.50 -10.95 -10.26
CA ALA A 176 7.91 -12.19 -9.59
C ALA A 176 7.22 -13.42 -10.20
N GLY A 177 5.99 -13.23 -10.71
CA GLY A 177 5.17 -14.21 -11.43
C GLY A 177 5.52 -14.39 -12.90
N GLY A 178 6.61 -13.77 -13.39
CA GLY A 178 7.08 -13.94 -14.77
C GLY A 178 6.59 -12.86 -15.74
N ASN A 179 6.47 -11.61 -15.27
CA ASN A 179 6.08 -10.45 -16.09
C ASN A 179 4.68 -10.57 -16.69
N VAL A 180 3.74 -11.08 -15.90
CA VAL A 180 2.33 -11.26 -16.28
C VAL A 180 1.46 -10.21 -15.61
N PRO A 181 0.25 -9.93 -16.12
CA PRO A 181 -0.70 -9.09 -15.41
C PRO A 181 -0.97 -9.59 -13.98
N PHE A 182 -0.96 -8.68 -13.00
CA PHE A 182 -1.15 -9.03 -11.60
C PHE A 182 -2.63 -9.08 -11.24
N THR A 183 -3.32 -10.14 -11.68
CA THR A 183 -4.73 -10.37 -11.40
C THR A 183 -5.02 -10.46 -9.90
N GLY A 184 -6.07 -9.77 -9.46
CA GLY A 184 -6.51 -9.79 -8.06
C GLY A 184 -5.76 -8.83 -7.15
N ALA A 185 -4.77 -8.08 -7.65
CA ALA A 185 -4.07 -7.07 -6.86
C ALA A 185 -5.01 -5.92 -6.47
N ALA A 186 -5.07 -5.60 -5.18
CA ALA A 186 -5.82 -4.45 -4.69
C ALA A 186 -4.96 -3.17 -4.82
N VAL A 187 -5.53 -2.14 -5.44
CA VAL A 187 -4.89 -0.84 -5.63
C VAL A 187 -5.73 0.21 -4.92
N TYR A 188 -5.15 0.83 -3.90
CA TYR A 188 -5.74 1.98 -3.21
C TYR A 188 -5.14 3.28 -3.75
N VAL A 189 -6.01 4.20 -4.17
CA VAL A 189 -5.64 5.53 -4.64
C VAL A 189 -6.26 6.57 -3.70
N TRP A 190 -5.44 7.54 -3.30
CA TRP A 190 -5.88 8.76 -2.61
C TRP A 190 -5.10 9.97 -3.11
N HIS A 191 -5.72 11.15 -3.13
CA HIS A 191 -5.04 12.42 -3.39
C HIS A 191 -5.86 13.62 -2.89
N CYS A 192 -5.27 14.82 -2.90
CA CYS A 192 -5.96 16.07 -2.59
C CYS A 192 -6.92 16.52 -3.71
N ASP A 193 -7.89 17.35 -3.37
CA ASP A 193 -8.68 18.07 -4.35
C ASP A 193 -7.87 19.14 -5.11
N ALA A 194 -8.53 19.84 -6.03
CA ALA A 194 -7.91 20.86 -6.87
C ALA A 194 -7.35 22.06 -6.07
N GLU A 195 -7.79 22.25 -4.82
CA GLU A 195 -7.32 23.29 -3.91
C GLU A 195 -6.21 22.79 -2.95
N GLY A 196 -5.85 21.51 -3.03
CA GLY A 196 -4.80 20.91 -2.21
C GLY A 196 -5.29 20.34 -0.88
N ASN A 197 -6.61 20.31 -0.64
CA ASN A 197 -7.15 19.76 0.62
C ASN A 197 -7.36 18.25 0.51
N TYR A 198 -7.10 17.54 1.61
CA TYR A 198 -7.32 16.10 1.71
C TYR A 198 -8.62 15.83 2.46
N SER A 199 -9.55 15.14 1.80
CA SER A 199 -10.76 14.60 2.45
C SER A 199 -10.36 13.80 3.69
N MET A 200 -11.17 13.85 4.75
CA MET A 200 -10.89 13.29 6.09
C MET A 200 -9.88 14.05 6.97
N TYR A 201 -9.17 15.06 6.46
CA TYR A 201 -8.09 15.73 7.20
C TYR A 201 -8.21 17.26 7.28
N GLY A 202 -8.96 17.90 6.39
CA GLY A 202 -9.15 19.36 6.39
C GLY A 202 -10.32 19.80 7.27
N ASP A 203 -10.20 21.00 7.86
CA ASP A 203 -11.28 21.62 8.64
C ASP A 203 -12.55 21.77 7.78
N GLY A 204 -13.66 21.19 8.22
CA GLY A 204 -14.94 21.20 7.52
C GLY A 204 -15.10 20.16 6.42
N ILE A 205 -14.11 19.28 6.20
CA ILE A 205 -14.16 18.15 5.25
C ILE A 205 -13.71 16.83 5.89
N GLU A 206 -13.71 16.75 7.23
CA GLU A 206 -13.29 15.58 8.01
C GLU A 206 -14.21 14.36 7.79
N ASP A 207 -15.48 14.61 7.47
CA ASP A 207 -16.48 13.57 7.19
C ASP A 207 -16.57 13.22 5.69
N GLU A 208 -15.84 13.92 4.82
CA GLU A 208 -15.86 13.68 3.38
C GLU A 208 -14.86 12.58 2.98
N THR A 209 -15.20 11.82 1.94
CA THR A 209 -14.44 10.63 1.50
C THR A 209 -14.18 10.61 -0.01
N TYR A 210 -14.42 11.73 -0.69
CA TYR A 210 -14.05 11.88 -2.10
C TYR A 210 -12.55 11.68 -2.32
N LEU A 211 -12.20 11.35 -3.57
CA LEU A 211 -10.85 11.15 -4.09
C LEU A 211 -10.06 10.06 -3.37
N ARG A 212 -10.77 9.11 -2.77
CA ARG A 212 -10.25 7.89 -2.15
C ARG A 212 -11.01 6.70 -2.71
N GLY A 213 -10.31 5.66 -3.13
CA GLY A 213 -10.97 4.46 -3.64
C GLY A 213 -10.02 3.30 -3.91
N VAL A 214 -10.61 2.11 -3.88
CA VAL A 214 -9.94 0.85 -4.13
C VAL A 214 -10.46 0.25 -5.43
N GLN A 215 -9.59 -0.39 -6.19
CA GLN A 215 -10.00 -1.35 -7.21
C GLN A 215 -9.13 -2.59 -7.16
N ILE A 216 -9.72 -3.69 -7.61
CA ILE A 216 -9.03 -4.96 -7.79
C ILE A 216 -8.66 -5.09 -9.28
N ALA A 217 -7.40 -5.35 -9.57
CA ALA A 217 -6.92 -5.56 -10.93
C ALA A 217 -7.57 -6.81 -11.55
N GLY A 218 -8.10 -6.66 -12.77
CA GLY A 218 -8.72 -7.75 -13.51
C GLY A 218 -7.72 -8.77 -14.07
N ASP A 219 -8.21 -9.66 -14.93
CA ASP A 219 -7.35 -10.66 -15.62
C ASP A 219 -6.30 -10.01 -16.55
N ASP A 220 -6.53 -8.76 -16.96
CA ASP A 220 -5.61 -7.94 -17.74
C ASP A 220 -4.66 -7.09 -16.87
N GLY A 221 -4.76 -7.18 -15.53
CA GLY A 221 -3.92 -6.45 -14.58
C GLY A 221 -4.21 -4.96 -14.54
N VAL A 222 -5.33 -4.50 -15.10
CA VAL A 222 -5.65 -3.07 -15.21
C VAL A 222 -6.60 -2.64 -14.11
N VAL A 223 -6.35 -1.46 -13.54
CA VAL A 223 -7.33 -0.70 -12.75
C VAL A 223 -7.53 0.68 -13.36
N ARG A 224 -8.75 1.22 -13.28
CA ARG A 224 -9.07 2.52 -13.89
C ARG A 224 -9.99 3.38 -13.04
N PHE A 225 -9.47 4.52 -12.58
CA PHE A 225 -10.22 5.46 -11.76
C PHE A 225 -10.66 6.68 -12.56
N THR A 226 -11.91 7.12 -12.38
CA THR A 226 -12.37 8.45 -12.77
C THR A 226 -12.15 9.39 -11.59
N SER A 227 -11.34 10.43 -11.80
CA SER A 227 -10.95 11.37 -10.74
C SER A 227 -10.87 12.81 -11.27
N ILE A 228 -10.27 13.72 -10.50
CA ILE A 228 -9.86 15.06 -10.90
C ILE A 228 -8.35 15.25 -10.80
N MET A 229 -7.81 16.23 -11.51
CA MET A 229 -6.41 16.64 -11.35
C MET A 229 -6.17 17.18 -9.93
N PRO A 230 -5.17 16.67 -9.19
CA PRO A 230 -4.85 17.17 -7.84
C PRO A 230 -4.28 18.60 -7.88
N GLY A 231 -4.54 19.34 -6.81
CA GLY A 231 -3.93 20.65 -6.54
C GLY A 231 -2.47 20.54 -6.06
N CYS A 232 -1.90 21.68 -5.67
CA CYS A 232 -0.51 21.82 -5.22
C CYS A 232 -0.40 22.45 -3.83
#